data_AF-A0A7C4FUS7-F1
#
_entry.id   AF-A0A7C4FUS7-F1
#
_cell.length_a   1.000
_cell.length_b   1.000
_cell.length_c   1.000
_cell.angle_alpha   90.00
_cell.angle_beta   90.00
_cell.angle_gamma   90.00
#
_symmetry.space_group_name_H-M   'P 1'
#
loop_
_entity.id
_entity.type
_entity.pdbx_description
1 polymer ?
#
loop_
_entity_poly.entity_id
_entity_poly.type
_entity_poly.pdbx_seq_one_letter_code
_entity_poly.pdbx_strand_id
1 'polypeptide(L)'
;MLKKEKISLKWSNLAFLFVIVFLISASTSFASYTTDLIAGQNYDVGDVTVWDDGTYLYVKYQTIFGWYMSATHLHVATTLKGIPQANGNPIPGRFAYKTNHNPMVSEFTYKVKIPGSGMLYIATHADTCTSLKTSPSGTVNLSTQFGVKLTGWDSYIKVYVNGLVLNGYYEGFCIEPDKGIFSNISYTSGLTSTYDPSAAILVTYGQNLDLVNFILNQDLVGKNSISGGQYTFGDIQQAIWMLVAGTYKTNDPQIGLWSPARAQEIIDLANMYGEGYVPPPGGVMAVILCPKWDVFGDGTLILDMQKIIIIVPVPYGGCETAWGKGPGFSGKNWAMYFTYTP
;
A
#
# COMPACT_ATOMS: atom_id res chain seq x y z
N MET A 1 -7.00 43.83 68.48
CA MET A 1 -7.99 42.75 68.75
C MET A 1 -9.34 43.21 68.20
N LEU A 2 -9.55 43.21 66.88
CA LEU A 2 -10.19 42.14 66.08
C LEU A 2 -11.56 41.67 66.63
N LYS A 3 -12.66 42.13 65.99
CA LYS A 3 -13.85 41.29 65.82
C LYS A 3 -14.62 41.64 64.53
N LYS A 4 -14.20 40.94 63.47
CA LYS A 4 -14.95 40.42 62.30
C LYS A 4 -16.12 41.27 61.76
N GLU A 5 -15.85 42.05 60.73
CA GLU A 5 -16.84 42.43 59.73
C GLU A 5 -17.04 41.30 58.72
N LYS A 6 -18.31 40.93 58.46
CA LYS A 6 -18.72 40.08 57.34
C LYS A 6 -18.77 40.95 56.09
N ILE A 7 -17.80 40.78 55.19
CA ILE A 7 -17.86 41.35 53.84
C ILE A 7 -18.60 40.34 52.95
N SER A 8 -19.76 40.75 52.45
CA SER A 8 -20.50 40.05 51.39
C SER A 8 -19.86 40.38 50.03
N LEU A 9 -19.28 39.37 49.38
CA LEU A 9 -18.80 39.52 48.00
C LEU A 9 -20.00 39.46 47.05
N LYS A 10 -20.44 40.62 46.57
CA LYS A 10 -21.29 40.72 45.37
C LYS A 10 -20.41 40.52 44.15
N TRP A 11 -20.78 39.56 43.30
CA TRP A 11 -20.13 39.30 42.02
C TRP A 11 -20.44 40.45 41.07
N SER A 12 -19.45 41.28 40.74
CA SER A 12 -19.53 42.27 39.67
C SER A 12 -18.75 41.77 38.46
N ASN A 13 -19.47 41.60 37.36
CA ASN A 13 -18.99 41.16 36.04
C ASN A 13 -17.74 41.93 35.59
N LEU A 14 -16.60 41.26 35.49
CA LEU A 14 -15.47 41.68 34.67
C LEU A 14 -15.38 40.73 33.49
N ALA A 15 -15.93 41.12 32.35
CA ALA A 15 -15.70 40.44 31.09
C ALA A 15 -14.28 40.77 30.61
N PHE A 16 -13.36 39.83 30.78
CA PHE A 16 -12.02 39.88 30.19
C PHE A 16 -12.17 39.69 28.67
N LEU A 17 -12.05 40.77 27.91
CA LEU A 17 -12.03 40.72 26.45
C LEU A 17 -10.64 40.23 26.00
N PHE A 18 -10.46 38.91 25.87
CA PHE A 18 -9.31 38.31 25.21
C PHE A 18 -9.44 38.58 23.70
N VAL A 19 -8.77 39.61 23.19
CA VAL A 19 -8.56 39.76 21.74
C VAL A 19 -7.50 38.73 21.34
N ILE A 20 -7.95 37.55 20.96
CA ILE A 20 -7.11 36.54 20.32
C ILE A 20 -6.80 37.06 18.92
N VAL A 21 -5.60 37.61 18.74
CA VAL A 21 -5.05 37.88 17.41
C VAL A 21 -4.68 36.53 16.80
N PHE A 22 -5.58 35.97 16.00
CA PHE A 22 -5.28 34.82 15.15
C PHE A 22 -4.32 35.31 14.06
N LEU A 23 -3.02 35.05 14.22
CA LEU A 23 -2.08 35.09 13.10
C LEU A 23 -2.47 33.95 12.16
N ILE A 24 -3.31 34.27 11.18
CA ILE A 24 -3.58 33.38 10.04
C ILE A 24 -2.27 33.29 9.27
N SER A 25 -1.48 32.26 9.54
CA SER A 25 -0.41 31.87 8.62
C SER A 25 -1.10 31.41 7.35
N ALA A 26 -1.00 32.20 6.28
CA ALA A 26 -1.43 31.77 4.96
C ALA A 26 -0.55 30.58 4.58
N SER A 27 -1.08 29.37 4.73
CA SER A 27 -0.48 28.18 4.15
C SER A 27 -0.60 28.33 2.64
N THR A 28 0.47 28.78 1.99
CA THR A 28 0.56 28.71 0.54
C THR A 28 0.56 27.22 0.18
N SER A 29 -0.59 26.71 -0.24
CA SER A 29 -0.64 25.40 -0.87
C SER A 29 0.07 25.51 -2.21
N PHE A 30 1.31 25.05 -2.26
CA PHE A 30 2.01 24.91 -3.54
C PHE A 30 1.30 23.82 -4.33
N ALA A 31 0.96 24.12 -5.59
CA ALA A 31 0.42 23.11 -6.48
C ALA A 31 1.46 21.99 -6.63
N SER A 32 1.02 20.74 -6.53
CA SER A 32 1.89 19.59 -6.79
C SER A 32 1.36 18.82 -7.99
N TYR A 33 2.27 18.20 -8.71
CA TYR A 33 1.99 17.29 -9.81
C TYR A 33 2.55 15.91 -9.44
N THR A 34 1.74 14.86 -9.62
CA THR A 34 2.16 13.47 -9.38
C THR A 34 1.93 12.63 -10.63
N THR A 35 2.86 11.73 -10.91
CA THR A 35 2.79 10.76 -12.00
C THR A 35 3.38 9.42 -11.56
N ASP A 36 2.86 8.31 -12.10
CA ASP A 36 3.31 6.96 -11.79
C ASP A 36 4.82 6.78 -12.11
N LEU A 37 5.52 6.01 -11.31
CA LEU A 37 6.89 5.55 -11.56
C LEU A 37 6.84 4.17 -12.21
N ILE A 38 7.10 4.12 -13.52
CA ILE A 38 6.94 2.89 -14.32
C ILE A 38 8.27 2.18 -14.51
N ALA A 39 8.42 0.98 -13.95
CA ALA A 39 9.55 0.07 -14.14
C ALA A 39 9.28 -0.94 -15.26
N GLY A 40 10.34 -1.37 -15.95
CA GLY A 40 10.28 -2.47 -16.92
C GLY A 40 9.21 -2.29 -18.02
N GLN A 41 8.94 -1.03 -18.41
CA GLN A 41 7.91 -0.60 -19.38
C GLN A 41 6.44 -0.69 -18.93
N ASN A 42 6.10 -1.55 -17.96
CA ASN A 42 4.69 -1.88 -17.69
C ASN A 42 4.30 -1.88 -16.21
N TYR A 43 5.26 -1.84 -15.29
CA TYR A 43 4.99 -2.01 -13.87
C TYR A 43 4.96 -0.67 -13.18
N ASP A 44 3.80 -0.29 -12.64
CA ASP A 44 3.74 0.78 -11.67
C ASP A 44 4.41 0.31 -10.37
N VAL A 45 5.49 0.99 -10.01
CA VAL A 45 6.31 0.68 -8.82
C VAL A 45 6.34 1.83 -7.82
N GLY A 46 5.48 2.85 -7.98
CA GLY A 46 5.43 4.01 -7.11
C GLY A 46 5.05 5.29 -7.82
N ASP A 47 5.44 6.42 -7.24
CA ASP A 47 5.09 7.75 -7.71
C ASP A 47 6.31 8.67 -7.79
N VAL A 48 6.23 9.63 -8.71
CA VAL A 48 7.06 10.84 -8.71
C VAL A 48 6.18 12.06 -8.47
N THR A 49 6.40 12.75 -7.37
CA THR A 49 5.70 14.00 -7.01
C THR A 49 6.63 15.20 -7.15
N VAL A 50 6.15 16.24 -7.81
CA VAL A 50 6.87 17.50 -8.04
C VAL A 50 6.08 18.68 -7.50
N TRP A 51 6.76 19.58 -6.80
CA TRP A 51 6.24 20.86 -6.31
C TRP A 51 7.38 21.87 -6.21
N ASP A 52 7.07 23.14 -5.99
CA ASP A 52 8.09 24.19 -5.82
C ASP A 52 7.76 25.17 -4.69
N ASP A 53 8.72 26.02 -4.33
CA ASP A 53 8.56 27.13 -3.38
C ASP A 53 8.81 28.52 -4.04
N GLY A 54 8.71 28.60 -5.36
CA GLY A 54 9.08 29.76 -6.18
C GLY A 54 10.60 29.97 -6.37
N THR A 55 11.44 29.28 -5.60
CA THR A 55 12.92 29.34 -5.73
C THR A 55 13.52 27.99 -6.11
N TYR A 56 13.01 26.93 -5.49
CA TYR A 56 13.44 25.56 -5.64
C TYR A 56 12.29 24.68 -6.10
N LEU A 57 12.61 23.75 -6.98
CA LEU A 57 11.78 22.62 -7.32
C LEU A 57 12.16 21.44 -6.44
N TYR A 58 11.17 20.73 -5.94
CA TYR A 58 11.29 19.49 -5.18
C TYR A 58 10.75 18.35 -6.03
N VAL A 59 11.52 17.27 -6.15
CA VAL A 59 11.14 16.09 -6.92
C VAL A 59 11.31 14.86 -6.03
N LYS A 60 10.19 14.34 -5.51
CA LYS A 60 10.14 13.16 -4.65
C LYS A 60 9.87 11.92 -5.48
N TYR A 61 10.73 10.93 -5.34
CA TYR A 61 10.49 9.56 -5.74
C TYR A 61 9.97 8.81 -4.52
N GLN A 62 8.96 7.95 -4.72
CA GLN A 62 8.43 7.09 -3.68
C GLN A 62 8.03 5.76 -4.31
N THR A 63 8.56 4.64 -3.83
CA THR A 63 8.18 3.32 -4.33
C THR A 63 7.02 2.71 -3.54
N ILE A 64 6.27 1.81 -4.17
CA ILE A 64 5.33 0.92 -3.47
C ILE A 64 6.09 -0.16 -2.71
N PHE A 65 5.37 -0.89 -1.84
CA PHE A 65 5.91 -1.99 -1.06
C PHE A 65 6.74 -2.99 -1.89
N GLY A 66 7.86 -3.45 -1.32
CA GLY A 66 8.70 -4.49 -1.92
C GLY A 66 9.64 -3.98 -3.01
N TRP A 67 9.45 -2.74 -3.46
CA TRP A 67 10.34 -2.01 -4.36
C TRP A 67 11.21 -1.01 -3.59
N TYR A 68 12.46 -0.93 -3.99
CA TYR A 68 13.44 -0.01 -3.44
C TYR A 68 14.25 0.59 -4.59
N MET A 69 14.83 1.77 -4.39
CA MET A 69 15.73 2.41 -5.34
C MET A 69 17.17 2.21 -4.89
N SER A 70 17.99 1.65 -5.77
CA SER A 70 19.45 1.56 -5.59
C SER A 70 20.18 2.78 -6.16
N ALA A 71 19.55 3.49 -7.11
CA ALA A 71 20.00 4.79 -7.60
C ALA A 71 18.81 5.62 -8.10
N THR A 72 18.94 6.94 -8.03
CA THR A 72 18.02 7.90 -8.65
C THR A 72 18.81 8.90 -9.49
N HIS A 73 18.22 9.34 -10.62
CA HIS A 73 18.79 10.27 -11.59
C HIS A 73 17.72 11.29 -12.00
N LEU A 74 18.04 12.57 -11.93
CA LEU A 74 17.13 13.66 -12.29
C LEU A 74 17.81 14.66 -13.22
N HIS A 75 17.08 15.06 -14.27
CA HIS A 75 17.41 16.24 -15.05
C HIS A 75 16.18 17.12 -15.24
N VAL A 76 16.37 18.43 -15.09
CA VAL A 76 15.33 19.46 -15.25
C VAL A 76 15.83 20.49 -16.25
N ALA A 77 15.08 20.75 -17.31
CA ALA A 77 15.46 21.68 -18.37
C ALA A 77 14.28 22.54 -18.83
N THR A 78 14.55 23.69 -19.47
CA THR A 78 13.53 24.55 -20.08
C THR A 78 13.14 24.11 -21.50
N THR A 79 13.83 23.11 -22.06
CA THR A 79 13.50 22.49 -23.35
C THR A 79 13.76 20.99 -23.29
N LEU A 80 13.00 20.20 -24.06
CA LEU A 80 13.22 18.76 -24.16
C LEU A 80 14.64 18.42 -24.64
N LYS A 81 15.19 19.21 -25.58
CA LYS A 81 16.57 19.05 -26.08
C LYS A 81 17.64 19.36 -25.04
N GLY A 82 17.29 20.10 -23.99
CA GLY A 82 18.18 20.38 -22.86
C GLY A 82 18.48 19.16 -22.00
N ILE A 83 17.64 18.11 -22.06
CA ILE A 83 17.88 16.86 -21.36
C ILE A 83 18.99 16.08 -22.08
N PRO A 84 20.07 15.65 -21.37
CA PRO A 84 21.17 14.90 -21.96
C PRO A 84 20.70 13.64 -22.68
N GLN A 85 20.90 13.61 -23.99
CA GLN A 85 20.42 12.54 -24.86
C GLN A 85 21.30 12.37 -26.10
N ALA A 86 21.29 11.19 -26.71
CA ALA A 86 21.92 10.90 -28.00
C ALA A 86 20.88 10.27 -28.95
N ASN A 87 20.65 10.87 -30.11
CA ASN A 87 19.66 10.42 -31.10
C ASN A 87 18.26 10.20 -30.50
N GLY A 88 17.83 11.10 -29.61
CA GLY A 88 16.55 11.00 -28.91
C GLY A 88 16.52 9.97 -27.78
N ASN A 89 17.63 9.32 -27.44
CA ASN A 89 17.72 8.43 -26.27
C ASN A 89 18.34 9.18 -25.10
N PRO A 90 17.62 9.41 -23.98
CA PRO A 90 18.20 10.05 -22.80
C PRO A 90 19.33 9.20 -22.20
N ILE A 91 20.30 9.84 -21.57
CA ILE A 91 21.48 9.20 -20.98
C ILE A 91 21.49 9.48 -19.46
N PRO A 92 20.86 8.63 -18.62
CA PRO A 92 20.75 8.85 -17.18
C PRO A 92 22.09 9.15 -16.48
N GLY A 93 23.18 8.48 -16.88
CA GLY A 93 24.51 8.72 -16.32
C GLY A 93 25.07 10.15 -16.53
N ARG A 94 24.47 10.92 -17.45
CA ARG A 94 24.79 12.34 -17.74
C ARG A 94 23.76 13.31 -17.15
N PHE A 95 22.75 12.84 -16.43
CA PHE A 95 21.79 13.71 -15.77
C PHE A 95 22.49 14.57 -14.70
N ALA A 96 21.92 15.76 -14.45
CA ALA A 96 22.58 16.78 -13.65
C ALA A 96 22.62 16.39 -12.16
N TYR A 97 21.59 15.67 -11.71
CA TYR A 97 21.47 15.20 -10.34
C TYR A 97 21.41 13.67 -10.34
N LYS A 98 22.19 13.06 -9.46
CA LYS A 98 22.27 11.61 -9.32
C LYS A 98 22.69 11.21 -7.91
N THR A 99 22.11 10.13 -7.40
CA THR A 99 22.40 9.61 -6.06
C THR A 99 22.38 8.09 -6.12
N ASN A 100 23.44 7.45 -5.60
CA ASN A 100 23.44 6.03 -5.31
C ASN A 100 22.96 5.82 -3.87
N HIS A 101 22.13 4.79 -3.66
CA HIS A 101 21.51 4.47 -2.38
C HIS A 101 22.04 3.13 -1.87
N ASN A 102 22.87 3.18 -0.82
CA ASN A 102 23.31 2.00 -0.10
C ASN A 102 23.25 2.28 1.42
N PRO A 103 22.27 1.73 2.16
CA PRO A 103 21.24 0.78 1.72
C PRO A 103 20.25 1.39 0.71
N MET A 104 19.54 0.55 -0.04
CA MET A 104 18.49 0.99 -0.96
C MET A 104 17.35 1.68 -0.19
N VAL A 105 16.70 2.66 -0.81
CA VAL A 105 15.66 3.49 -0.16
C VAL A 105 14.31 3.36 -0.87
N SER A 106 13.21 3.49 -0.13
CA SER A 106 11.85 3.51 -0.70
C SER A 106 11.35 4.92 -1.02
N GLU A 107 12.04 5.96 -0.55
CA GLU A 107 11.75 7.34 -0.91
C GLU A 107 13.03 8.16 -1.01
N PHE A 108 13.03 9.15 -1.92
CA PHE A 108 14.13 10.10 -2.03
C PHE A 108 13.64 11.40 -2.66
N THR A 109 14.07 12.55 -2.13
CA THR A 109 13.67 13.86 -2.66
C THR A 109 14.89 14.65 -3.11
N TYR A 110 14.90 15.10 -4.37
CA TYR A 110 15.83 16.14 -4.82
C TYR A 110 15.25 17.53 -4.52
N LYS A 111 16.13 18.44 -4.11
CA LYS A 111 15.88 19.88 -4.09
C LYS A 111 16.80 20.53 -5.12
N VAL A 112 16.22 21.13 -6.16
CA VAL A 112 16.97 21.71 -7.27
C VAL A 112 16.56 23.15 -7.49
N LYS A 113 17.51 24.01 -7.88
CA LYS A 113 17.20 25.40 -8.21
C LYS A 113 16.41 25.44 -9.52
N ILE A 114 15.33 26.22 -9.58
CA ILE A 114 14.52 26.36 -10.79
C ILE A 114 15.40 26.95 -11.91
N PRO A 115 15.56 26.28 -13.07
CA PRO A 115 16.54 26.68 -14.08
C PRO A 115 16.08 27.84 -14.98
N GLY A 116 14.80 28.21 -14.95
CA GLY A 116 14.23 29.29 -15.74
C GLY A 116 12.73 29.45 -15.48
N SER A 117 12.11 30.43 -16.13
CA SER A 117 10.67 30.64 -16.05
C SER A 117 9.90 29.79 -17.06
N GLY A 118 8.64 29.49 -16.73
CA GLY A 118 7.72 28.78 -17.61
C GLY A 118 7.82 27.26 -17.51
N MET A 119 7.37 26.58 -18.56
CA MET A 119 7.26 25.12 -18.58
C MET A 119 8.63 24.44 -18.54
N LEU A 120 8.80 23.56 -17.56
CA LEU A 120 9.97 22.71 -17.37
C LEU A 120 9.71 21.33 -17.97
N TYR A 121 10.78 20.71 -18.49
CA TYR A 121 10.84 19.32 -18.92
C TYR A 121 11.66 18.55 -17.89
N ILE A 122 11.05 17.52 -17.31
CA ILE A 122 11.60 16.76 -16.19
C ILE A 122 11.76 15.30 -16.62
N ALA A 123 12.99 14.80 -16.57
CA ALA A 123 13.30 13.39 -16.73
C ALA A 123 13.73 12.80 -15.39
N THR A 124 12.99 11.78 -14.96
CA THR A 124 13.21 11.06 -13.70
C THR A 124 13.53 9.62 -14.05
N HIS A 125 14.65 9.12 -13.54
CA HIS A 125 15.07 7.74 -13.73
C HIS A 125 15.46 7.14 -12.38
N ALA A 126 15.09 5.89 -12.14
CA ALA A 126 15.53 5.15 -10.97
C ALA A 126 15.96 3.72 -11.36
N ASP A 127 16.98 3.22 -10.68
CA ASP A 127 17.30 1.79 -10.68
C ASP A 127 16.50 1.16 -9.53
N THR A 128 15.31 0.65 -9.84
CA THR A 128 14.37 0.08 -8.88
C THR A 128 14.61 -1.41 -8.74
N CYS A 129 15.01 -1.83 -7.55
CA CYS A 129 15.22 -3.22 -7.21
C CYS A 129 14.11 -3.74 -6.33
N THR A 130 13.71 -4.96 -6.57
CA THR A 130 12.80 -5.67 -5.69
C THR A 130 13.61 -6.38 -4.62
N SER A 131 13.15 -6.31 -3.38
CA SER A 131 13.79 -7.04 -2.29
C SER A 131 12.73 -7.58 -1.37
N LEU A 132 12.50 -8.90 -1.42
CA LEU A 132 11.87 -9.65 -0.34
C LEU A 132 12.85 -9.92 0.82
N LYS A 133 13.97 -9.17 0.94
CA LYS A 133 14.97 -9.44 2.02
C LYS A 133 14.39 -9.29 3.41
N THR A 134 13.24 -8.64 3.56
CA THR A 134 12.51 -8.59 4.81
C THR A 134 11.05 -8.88 4.52
N SER A 135 10.58 -10.04 4.97
CA SER A 135 9.17 -10.28 5.24
C SER A 135 8.62 -9.07 5.98
N PRO A 136 7.59 -8.38 5.47
CA PRO A 136 7.04 -7.25 6.20
C PRO A 136 6.53 -7.79 7.53
N SER A 137 7.05 -7.23 8.60
CA SER A 137 6.58 -7.47 9.95
C SER A 137 6.61 -6.17 10.75
N GLY A 138 5.69 -6.04 11.69
CA GLY A 138 5.64 -4.87 12.55
C GLY A 138 4.23 -4.50 12.98
N THR A 139 3.99 -3.22 13.24
CA THR A 139 2.69 -2.72 13.66
C THR A 139 2.20 -1.65 12.68
N VAL A 140 0.96 -1.79 12.23
CA VAL A 140 0.27 -0.88 11.31
C VAL A 140 -1.08 -0.49 11.88
N ASN A 141 -1.69 0.57 11.37
CA ASN A 141 -3.12 0.80 11.52
C ASN A 141 -3.84 0.18 10.34
N LEU A 142 -4.99 -0.44 10.56
CA LEU A 142 -5.82 -0.95 9.48
C LEU A 142 -7.28 -0.55 9.66
N SER A 143 -8.00 -0.45 8.55
CA SER A 143 -9.47 -0.33 8.52
C SER A 143 -10.03 -1.14 7.37
N THR A 144 -11.25 -1.65 7.50
CA THR A 144 -11.89 -2.51 6.50
C THR A 144 -13.16 -1.89 5.93
N GLN A 145 -13.45 -2.20 4.66
CA GLN A 145 -14.68 -1.80 3.98
C GLN A 145 -15.32 -3.02 3.29
N PHE A 146 -16.62 -3.20 3.51
CA PHE A 146 -17.44 -4.21 2.84
C PHE A 146 -18.20 -3.59 1.65
N GLY A 147 -18.43 -4.37 0.59
CA GLY A 147 -19.44 -4.04 -0.43
C GLY A 147 -18.99 -3.17 -1.60
N VAL A 148 -17.74 -3.26 -2.05
CA VAL A 148 -17.33 -2.66 -3.32
C VAL A 148 -17.88 -3.52 -4.47
N LYS A 149 -18.53 -2.91 -5.47
CA LYS A 149 -19.04 -3.59 -6.68
C LYS A 149 -17.89 -4.36 -7.36
N LEU A 150 -18.04 -5.68 -7.43
CA LEU A 150 -16.99 -6.62 -7.84
C LEU A 150 -16.89 -6.75 -9.37
N THR A 151 -15.70 -6.53 -9.93
CA THR A 151 -15.31 -6.97 -11.28
C THR A 151 -13.84 -7.40 -11.28
N GLY A 152 -13.54 -8.69 -11.51
CA GLY A 152 -12.16 -9.18 -11.67
C GLY A 152 -11.57 -9.77 -10.38
N TRP A 153 -10.37 -9.32 -10.00
CA TRP A 153 -9.52 -9.88 -8.92
C TRP A 153 -9.94 -9.51 -7.48
N ASP A 154 -11.17 -9.00 -7.29
CA ASP A 154 -11.61 -8.34 -6.05
C ASP A 154 -12.04 -9.31 -4.93
N SER A 155 -11.43 -9.29 -3.75
CA SER A 155 -12.00 -9.98 -2.58
C SER A 155 -13.29 -9.33 -2.07
N TYR A 156 -13.98 -9.96 -1.11
CA TYR A 156 -15.19 -9.39 -0.51
C TYR A 156 -14.91 -8.33 0.57
N ILE A 157 -13.63 -8.11 0.95
CA ILE A 157 -13.20 -7.11 1.93
C ILE A 157 -12.03 -6.29 1.35
N LYS A 158 -12.21 -4.97 1.26
CA LYS A 158 -11.06 -4.07 1.06
C LYS A 158 -10.47 -3.67 2.40
N VAL A 159 -9.15 -3.78 2.50
CA VAL A 159 -8.38 -3.46 3.70
C VAL A 159 -7.47 -2.27 3.39
N TYR A 160 -7.70 -1.15 4.06
CA TYR A 160 -6.75 -0.05 4.06
C TYR A 160 -5.74 -0.26 5.18
N VAL A 161 -4.46 -0.30 4.82
CA VAL A 161 -3.34 -0.38 5.75
C VAL A 161 -2.61 0.95 5.73
N ASN A 162 -2.34 1.50 6.92
CA ASN A 162 -1.57 2.72 7.11
C ASN A 162 -0.45 2.45 8.11
N GLY A 163 0.78 2.44 7.61
CA GLY A 163 1.98 2.23 8.41
C GLY A 163 3.00 1.36 7.69
N LEU A 164 4.27 1.55 8.05
CA LEU A 164 5.41 0.87 7.44
C LEU A 164 5.41 1.04 5.91
N VAL A 165 5.84 -0.01 5.21
CA VAL A 165 6.01 -0.03 3.76
C VAL A 165 4.77 -0.53 3.00
N LEU A 166 3.73 -1.02 3.70
CA LEU A 166 2.48 -1.53 3.14
C LEU A 166 1.32 -0.50 3.21
N ASN A 167 1.60 0.78 3.03
CA ASN A 167 0.55 1.81 3.04
C ASN A 167 -0.29 1.71 1.75
N GLY A 168 -1.60 1.48 1.85
CA GLY A 168 -2.47 1.35 0.68
C GLY A 168 -3.71 0.49 0.91
N TYR A 169 -4.46 0.27 -0.17
CA TYR A 169 -5.60 -0.64 -0.20
C TYR A 169 -5.19 -2.01 -0.72
N TYR A 170 -5.66 -3.05 -0.05
CA TYR A 170 -5.43 -4.44 -0.40
C TYR A 170 -6.73 -5.23 -0.36
N GLU A 171 -6.79 -6.26 -1.18
CA GLU A 171 -7.81 -7.29 -1.09
C GLU A 171 -7.52 -8.21 0.10
N GLY A 172 -8.56 -8.68 0.79
CA GLY A 172 -8.40 -9.50 1.97
C GLY A 172 -9.46 -10.57 2.23
N PHE A 173 -9.05 -11.55 3.05
CA PHE A 173 -9.83 -12.71 3.45
C PHE A 173 -9.79 -12.89 4.97
N CYS A 174 -10.89 -13.37 5.54
CA CYS A 174 -10.96 -13.74 6.95
C CYS A 174 -10.13 -15.01 7.22
N ILE A 175 -9.52 -15.09 8.39
CA ILE A 175 -8.78 -16.28 8.83
C ILE A 175 -9.63 -17.14 9.77
N GLU A 176 -10.45 -16.52 10.61
CA GLU A 176 -11.17 -17.18 11.70
C GLU A 176 -12.68 -17.15 11.44
N PRO A 177 -13.34 -18.30 11.19
CA PRO A 177 -14.73 -18.30 10.73
C PRO A 177 -15.71 -17.70 11.76
N ASP A 178 -15.38 -17.80 13.02
CA ASP A 178 -16.19 -17.44 14.19
C ASP A 178 -15.86 -16.05 14.76
N LYS A 179 -14.98 -15.27 14.10
CA LYS A 179 -14.65 -13.90 14.48
C LYS A 179 -15.29 -12.85 13.57
N GLY A 180 -15.65 -11.72 14.15
CA GLY A 180 -16.25 -10.58 13.46
C GLY A 180 -15.24 -9.52 13.05
N ILE A 181 -15.59 -8.74 12.03
CA ILE A 181 -14.83 -7.56 11.58
C ILE A 181 -15.62 -6.30 11.95
N PHE A 182 -14.93 -5.32 12.50
CA PHE A 182 -15.45 -3.97 12.69
C PHE A 182 -15.08 -3.11 11.47
N SER A 183 -16.06 -2.84 10.61
CA SER A 183 -15.85 -2.05 9.39
C SER A 183 -15.81 -0.55 9.65
N ASN A 184 -15.07 0.17 8.79
CA ASN A 184 -14.93 1.63 8.84
C ASN A 184 -14.36 2.18 10.17
N ILE A 185 -13.67 1.32 10.91
CA ILE A 185 -13.00 1.63 12.16
C ILE A 185 -11.51 1.34 11.96
N SER A 186 -10.66 2.27 12.39
CA SER A 186 -9.21 2.07 12.41
C SER A 186 -8.79 1.45 13.73
N TYR A 187 -8.00 0.38 13.68
CA TYR A 187 -7.38 -0.23 14.86
C TYR A 187 -5.93 -0.64 14.57
N THR A 188 -5.16 -0.71 15.65
CA THR A 188 -3.76 -1.14 15.59
C THR A 188 -3.68 -2.64 15.29
N SER A 189 -2.75 -3.06 14.45
CA SER A 189 -2.59 -4.45 14.05
C SER A 189 -1.13 -4.85 13.91
N GLY A 190 -0.81 -6.04 14.40
CA GLY A 190 0.43 -6.72 14.04
C GLY A 190 0.37 -7.15 12.57
N LEU A 191 1.47 -7.01 11.85
CA LEU A 191 1.61 -7.43 10.47
C LEU A 191 2.69 -8.51 10.42
N THR A 192 2.42 -9.63 9.76
CA THR A 192 3.38 -10.75 9.63
C THR A 192 3.22 -11.40 8.25
N SER A 193 4.31 -11.45 7.46
CA SER A 193 4.33 -12.23 6.23
C SER A 193 4.12 -13.71 6.50
N THR A 194 3.40 -14.42 5.63
CA THR A 194 3.28 -15.89 5.70
C THR A 194 4.61 -16.63 5.52
N TYR A 195 5.67 -15.97 5.05
CA TYR A 195 7.04 -16.51 4.96
C TYR A 195 7.89 -16.26 6.21
N ASP A 196 7.41 -15.42 7.12
CA ASP A 196 8.02 -15.36 8.44
C ASP A 196 7.63 -16.64 9.21
N PRO A 197 8.60 -17.40 9.77
CA PRO A 197 8.28 -18.60 10.54
C PRO A 197 7.30 -18.34 11.71
N SER A 198 7.23 -17.10 12.22
CA SER A 198 6.28 -16.70 13.24
C SER A 198 4.83 -16.63 12.75
N ALA A 199 4.56 -16.64 11.44
CA ALA A 199 3.20 -16.67 10.92
C ALA A 199 2.47 -17.98 11.22
N ALA A 200 3.20 -19.10 11.28
CA ALA A 200 2.62 -20.42 11.49
C ALA A 200 1.88 -20.53 12.84
N ILE A 201 2.29 -19.77 13.86
CA ILE A 201 1.63 -19.78 15.17
C ILE A 201 0.40 -18.85 15.25
N LEU A 202 0.11 -18.07 14.20
CA LEU A 202 -1.01 -17.12 14.20
C LEU A 202 -2.34 -17.78 13.81
N VAL A 203 -2.30 -18.98 13.23
CA VAL A 203 -3.46 -19.73 12.73
C VAL A 203 -3.40 -21.19 13.21
N THR A 204 -4.54 -21.89 13.20
CA THR A 204 -4.65 -23.27 13.74
C THR A 204 -3.79 -24.26 12.96
N TYR A 205 -3.81 -24.18 11.64
CA TYR A 205 -3.07 -25.06 10.74
C TYR A 205 -2.01 -24.26 9.96
N GLY A 206 -1.06 -23.67 10.70
CA GLY A 206 -0.04 -22.79 10.13
C GLY A 206 0.88 -23.42 9.10
N GLN A 207 1.01 -24.75 9.10
CA GLN A 207 1.74 -25.47 8.08
C GLN A 207 1.10 -25.37 6.68
N ASN A 208 -0.19 -25.03 6.59
CA ASN A 208 -0.92 -24.93 5.32
C ASN A 208 -0.86 -23.51 4.69
N LEU A 209 -0.01 -22.60 5.20
CA LEU A 209 0.08 -21.23 4.70
C LEU A 209 0.67 -21.14 3.28
N ASP A 210 1.47 -22.11 2.87
CA ASP A 210 1.92 -22.33 1.50
C ASP A 210 0.77 -22.72 0.57
N LEU A 211 -0.14 -23.60 1.03
CA LEU A 211 -1.35 -23.99 0.31
C LEU A 211 -2.26 -22.78 0.06
N VAL A 212 -2.38 -21.89 1.04
CA VAL A 212 -3.10 -20.61 0.89
C VAL A 212 -2.43 -19.73 -0.17
N ASN A 213 -1.10 -19.55 -0.08
CA ASN A 213 -0.36 -18.80 -1.09
C ASN A 213 -0.56 -19.41 -2.49
N PHE A 214 -0.60 -20.72 -2.61
CA PHE A 214 -0.83 -21.41 -3.87
C PHE A 214 -2.21 -21.05 -4.46
N ILE A 215 -3.30 -21.21 -3.71
CA ILE A 215 -4.66 -20.97 -4.24
C ILE A 215 -4.90 -19.51 -4.63
N LEU A 216 -4.27 -18.56 -3.93
CA LEU A 216 -4.36 -17.13 -4.26
C LEU A 216 -3.71 -16.79 -5.61
N ASN A 217 -2.82 -17.65 -6.12
CA ASN A 217 -2.14 -17.46 -7.40
C ASN A 217 -2.76 -18.26 -8.57
N GLN A 218 -3.92 -18.91 -8.37
CA GLN A 218 -4.57 -19.72 -9.42
C GLN A 218 -5.59 -18.97 -10.27
N ASP A 219 -5.93 -17.72 -9.90
CA ASP A 219 -6.89 -16.89 -10.64
C ASP A 219 -8.23 -17.63 -10.87
N LEU A 220 -8.79 -18.25 -9.82
CA LEU A 220 -9.90 -19.19 -9.98
C LEU A 220 -11.26 -18.52 -10.22
N VAL A 221 -11.48 -17.33 -9.66
CA VAL A 221 -12.80 -16.70 -9.68
C VAL A 221 -13.26 -16.42 -11.10
N GLY A 222 -14.50 -16.81 -11.40
CA GLY A 222 -15.07 -16.72 -12.75
C GLY A 222 -14.68 -17.87 -13.69
N LYS A 223 -13.71 -18.72 -13.35
CA LYS A 223 -13.43 -19.95 -14.10
C LYS A 223 -14.50 -21.00 -13.83
N ASN A 224 -14.77 -21.85 -14.82
CA ASN A 224 -15.74 -22.94 -14.68
C ASN A 224 -15.24 -24.00 -13.69
N SER A 225 -16.12 -24.42 -12.79
CA SER A 225 -15.90 -25.55 -11.89
C SER A 225 -16.31 -26.87 -12.54
N ILE A 226 -15.63 -27.96 -12.16
CA ILE A 226 -15.95 -29.32 -12.61
C ILE A 226 -17.31 -29.77 -12.03
N SER A 227 -17.60 -29.35 -10.80
CA SER A 227 -18.89 -29.55 -10.11
C SER A 227 -20.01 -28.63 -10.61
N GLY A 228 -19.73 -27.76 -11.59
CA GLY A 228 -20.71 -26.90 -12.23
C GLY A 228 -20.79 -25.48 -11.66
N GLY A 229 -21.13 -24.54 -12.55
CA GLY A 229 -21.07 -23.10 -12.29
C GLY A 229 -19.65 -22.55 -12.38
N GLN A 230 -19.46 -21.32 -11.90
CA GLN A 230 -18.15 -20.66 -11.83
C GLN A 230 -17.71 -20.56 -10.37
N TYR A 231 -16.39 -20.62 -10.13
CA TYR A 231 -15.84 -20.35 -8.81
C TYR A 231 -16.11 -18.89 -8.40
N THR A 232 -16.36 -18.69 -7.11
CA THR A 232 -16.62 -17.38 -6.50
C THR A 232 -15.59 -17.08 -5.41
N PHE A 233 -15.54 -15.83 -4.95
CA PHE A 233 -14.77 -15.48 -3.75
C PHE A 233 -15.26 -16.21 -2.49
N GLY A 234 -16.55 -16.53 -2.42
CA GLY A 234 -17.11 -17.35 -1.35
C GLY A 234 -16.52 -18.76 -1.34
N ASP A 235 -16.31 -19.36 -2.50
CA ASP A 235 -15.64 -20.67 -2.60
C ASP A 235 -14.18 -20.59 -2.11
N ILE A 236 -13.46 -19.52 -2.50
CA ILE A 236 -12.07 -19.26 -2.06
C ILE A 236 -12.00 -19.03 -0.55
N GLN A 237 -12.89 -18.22 0.03
CA GLN A 237 -12.92 -17.97 1.47
C GLN A 237 -13.18 -19.25 2.29
N GLN A 238 -14.05 -20.13 1.80
CA GLN A 238 -14.31 -21.42 2.45
C GLN A 238 -13.11 -22.35 2.38
N ALA A 239 -12.42 -22.38 1.24
CA ALA A 239 -11.16 -23.10 1.11
C ALA A 239 -10.09 -22.57 2.07
N ILE A 240 -9.93 -21.24 2.17
CA ILE A 240 -8.99 -20.62 3.14
C ILE A 240 -9.34 -21.05 4.56
N TRP A 241 -10.60 -20.93 5.00
CA TRP A 241 -11.00 -21.36 6.35
C TRP A 241 -10.75 -22.84 6.60
N MET A 242 -11.02 -23.70 5.62
CA MET A 242 -10.70 -25.12 5.77
C MET A 242 -9.19 -25.34 5.92
N LEU A 243 -8.37 -24.65 5.12
CA LEU A 243 -6.92 -24.81 5.15
C LEU A 243 -6.28 -24.27 6.43
N VAL A 244 -6.71 -23.11 6.97
CA VAL A 244 -6.03 -22.47 8.11
C VAL A 244 -6.76 -22.65 9.45
N ALA A 245 -8.06 -22.94 9.44
CA ALA A 245 -8.90 -23.13 10.62
C ALA A 245 -9.55 -24.52 10.71
N GLY A 246 -9.55 -25.32 9.63
CA GLY A 246 -10.06 -26.69 9.61
C GLY A 246 -11.58 -26.82 9.65
N THR A 247 -12.32 -25.77 9.27
CA THR A 247 -13.78 -25.79 9.29
C THR A 247 -14.39 -24.88 8.23
N TYR A 248 -15.60 -25.21 7.77
CA TYR A 248 -16.42 -24.35 6.94
C TYR A 248 -17.33 -23.46 7.80
N LYS A 249 -17.82 -22.37 7.21
CA LYS A 249 -18.87 -21.53 7.82
C LYS A 249 -20.12 -21.52 6.94
N THR A 250 -21.18 -22.22 7.36
CA THR A 250 -22.33 -22.47 6.49
C THR A 250 -23.31 -21.31 6.33
N ASN A 251 -23.16 -20.22 7.09
CA ASN A 251 -24.10 -19.08 7.09
C ASN A 251 -23.39 -17.73 7.20
N ASP A 252 -22.56 -17.38 6.21
CA ASP A 252 -21.96 -16.05 6.13
C ASP A 252 -22.49 -15.29 4.91
N PRO A 253 -23.40 -14.31 5.08
CA PRO A 253 -23.92 -13.55 3.95
C PRO A 253 -22.87 -12.64 3.31
N GLN A 254 -21.73 -12.37 3.97
CA GLN A 254 -20.72 -11.41 3.51
C GLN A 254 -19.84 -11.99 2.39
N ILE A 255 -19.66 -13.31 2.36
CA ILE A 255 -18.80 -13.98 1.37
C ILE A 255 -19.53 -14.26 0.04
N GLY A 256 -20.84 -13.97 0.00
CA GLY A 256 -21.69 -14.21 -1.16
C GLY A 256 -21.99 -15.69 -1.40
N LEU A 257 -22.30 -16.01 -2.66
CA LEU A 257 -22.61 -17.38 -3.08
C LEU A 257 -21.38 -18.27 -3.01
N TRP A 258 -21.54 -19.49 -2.50
CA TRP A 258 -20.52 -20.53 -2.53
C TRP A 258 -21.15 -21.92 -2.63
N SER A 259 -20.35 -22.95 -2.90
CA SER A 259 -20.77 -24.36 -2.94
C SER A 259 -19.75 -25.25 -2.22
N PRO A 260 -20.17 -26.20 -1.36
CA PRO A 260 -19.28 -27.18 -0.77
C PRO A 260 -18.41 -27.93 -1.77
N ALA A 261 -18.98 -28.29 -2.93
CA ALA A 261 -18.25 -29.03 -3.96
C ALA A 261 -17.13 -28.18 -4.59
N ARG A 262 -17.39 -26.90 -4.86
CA ARG A 262 -16.40 -25.97 -5.44
C ARG A 262 -15.31 -25.60 -4.45
N ALA A 263 -15.67 -25.38 -3.18
CA ALA A 263 -14.68 -25.18 -2.13
C ALA A 263 -13.77 -26.41 -1.97
N GLN A 264 -14.35 -27.62 -2.00
CA GLN A 264 -13.58 -28.86 -1.93
C GLN A 264 -12.62 -29.03 -3.11
N GLU A 265 -13.03 -28.69 -4.33
CA GLU A 265 -12.13 -28.70 -5.50
C GLU A 265 -10.90 -27.81 -5.30
N ILE A 266 -11.07 -26.63 -4.70
CA ILE A 266 -9.97 -25.69 -4.41
C ILE A 266 -9.02 -26.29 -3.36
N ILE A 267 -9.57 -26.92 -2.32
CA ILE A 267 -8.79 -27.58 -1.26
C ILE A 267 -8.00 -28.75 -1.84
N ASP A 268 -8.64 -29.59 -2.67
CA ASP A 268 -7.99 -30.73 -3.31
C ASP A 268 -6.86 -30.27 -4.25
N LEU A 269 -7.08 -29.19 -4.99
CA LEU A 269 -6.04 -28.57 -5.83
C LEU A 269 -4.85 -28.08 -4.99
N ALA A 270 -5.13 -27.43 -3.86
CA ALA A 270 -4.10 -26.96 -2.94
C ALA A 270 -3.29 -28.13 -2.35
N ASN A 271 -3.95 -29.17 -1.84
CA ASN A 271 -3.29 -30.35 -1.28
C ASN A 271 -2.46 -31.11 -2.33
N MET A 272 -2.85 -31.06 -3.61
CA MET A 272 -2.15 -31.77 -4.68
C MET A 272 -0.90 -31.04 -5.17
N TYR A 273 -0.89 -29.70 -5.17
CA TYR A 273 0.14 -28.90 -5.86
C TYR A 273 0.74 -27.76 -5.04
N GLY A 274 0.18 -27.44 -3.87
CA GLY A 274 0.52 -26.26 -3.08
C GLY A 274 1.64 -26.46 -2.06
N GLU A 275 2.00 -27.70 -1.73
CA GLU A 275 3.02 -27.98 -0.72
C GLU A 275 4.38 -27.39 -1.14
N GLY A 276 4.97 -26.57 -0.26
CA GLY A 276 6.21 -25.84 -0.51
C GLY A 276 6.09 -24.72 -1.55
N TYR A 277 4.87 -24.34 -1.95
CA TYR A 277 4.66 -23.29 -2.94
C TYR A 277 5.21 -21.95 -2.47
N VAL A 278 6.04 -21.34 -3.31
CA VAL A 278 6.56 -19.98 -3.13
C VAL A 278 6.00 -19.10 -4.24
N PRO A 279 5.24 -18.02 -3.95
CA PRO A 279 4.77 -17.09 -4.94
C PRO A 279 5.92 -16.60 -5.84
N PRO A 280 5.78 -16.74 -7.16
CA PRO A 280 6.76 -16.22 -8.08
C PRO A 280 6.71 -14.69 -8.14
N PRO A 281 7.77 -14.04 -8.62
CA PRO A 281 7.71 -12.73 -9.27
C PRO A 281 6.42 -12.49 -10.06
N GLY A 282 5.72 -11.40 -9.77
CA GLY A 282 4.45 -11.05 -10.44
C GLY A 282 3.22 -11.80 -9.93
N GLY A 283 3.40 -12.77 -9.03
CA GLY A 283 2.32 -13.38 -8.25
C GLY A 283 1.92 -12.54 -7.05
N VAL A 284 1.25 -13.16 -6.09
CA VAL A 284 0.81 -12.53 -4.84
C VAL A 284 1.19 -13.37 -3.62
N MET A 285 1.42 -12.70 -2.50
CA MET A 285 1.76 -13.28 -1.21
C MET A 285 0.72 -12.88 -0.16
N ALA A 286 0.32 -13.84 0.66
CA ALA A 286 -0.50 -13.59 1.84
C ALA A 286 0.33 -12.93 2.95
N VAL A 287 -0.20 -11.87 3.55
CA VAL A 287 0.31 -11.24 4.77
C VAL A 287 -0.81 -11.24 5.81
N ILE A 288 -0.49 -11.72 7.01
CA ILE A 288 -1.44 -11.80 8.13
C ILE A 288 -1.42 -10.49 8.91
N LEU A 289 -2.60 -9.89 9.04
CA LEU A 289 -2.89 -8.82 9.98
C LEU A 289 -3.54 -9.43 11.23
N CYS A 290 -2.94 -9.17 12.39
CA CYS A 290 -3.42 -9.56 13.71
C CYS A 290 -3.79 -8.32 14.51
N PRO A 291 -5.06 -7.88 14.43
CA PRO A 291 -5.51 -6.72 15.18
C PRO A 291 -5.21 -6.87 16.67
N LYS A 292 -4.54 -5.87 17.25
CA LYS A 292 -4.23 -5.81 18.68
C LYS A 292 -5.41 -5.20 19.42
N TRP A 293 -5.51 -5.53 20.70
CA TRP A 293 -6.59 -5.07 21.57
C TRP A 293 -6.57 -3.55 21.56
N ASP A 294 -7.66 -2.93 21.14
CA ASP A 294 -7.77 -1.48 21.04
C ASP A 294 -9.02 -1.00 21.80
N VAL A 295 -8.98 0.26 22.21
CA VAL A 295 -10.07 0.92 22.91
C VAL A 295 -10.71 1.90 21.94
N PHE A 296 -12.02 1.76 21.70
CA PHE A 296 -12.76 2.77 20.96
C PHE A 296 -12.63 4.15 21.63
N GLY A 297 -12.83 5.23 20.88
CA GLY A 297 -12.82 6.60 21.43
C GLY A 297 -13.85 6.85 22.54
N ASP A 298 -14.79 5.93 22.74
CA ASP A 298 -15.79 5.91 23.81
C ASP A 298 -15.42 5.04 25.04
N GLY A 299 -14.25 4.38 25.03
CA GLY A 299 -13.78 3.53 26.13
C GLY A 299 -14.10 2.04 26.00
N THR A 300 -14.78 1.60 24.93
CA THR A 300 -15.13 0.18 24.74
C THR A 300 -13.91 -0.66 24.35
N LEU A 301 -13.64 -1.74 25.10
CA LEU A 301 -12.57 -2.70 24.82
C LEU A 301 -12.97 -3.66 23.70
N ILE A 302 -12.12 -3.83 22.71
CA ILE A 302 -12.29 -4.86 21.68
C ILE A 302 -11.45 -6.08 22.04
N LEU A 303 -12.14 -7.15 22.44
CA LEU A 303 -11.55 -8.48 22.63
C LEU A 303 -11.88 -9.34 21.41
N ASP A 304 -10.94 -10.19 20.97
CA ASP A 304 -11.16 -11.19 19.91
C ASP A 304 -11.51 -10.64 18.50
N MET A 305 -10.66 -9.78 17.95
CA MET A 305 -10.80 -9.31 16.57
C MET A 305 -10.37 -10.36 15.54
N GLN A 306 -11.08 -10.38 14.40
CA GLN A 306 -10.77 -11.20 13.24
C GLN A 306 -9.35 -10.91 12.71
N LYS A 307 -8.52 -11.95 12.59
CA LYS A 307 -7.29 -11.87 11.79
C LYS A 307 -7.62 -11.89 10.30
N ILE A 308 -6.84 -11.15 9.52
CA ILE A 308 -7.11 -10.92 8.10
C ILE A 308 -5.88 -11.29 7.29
N ILE A 309 -6.04 -12.05 6.22
CA ILE A 309 -5.03 -12.14 5.15
C ILE A 309 -5.26 -10.95 4.23
N ILE A 310 -4.21 -10.16 3.96
CA ILE A 310 -4.17 -9.26 2.81
C ILE A 310 -3.33 -9.87 1.70
N ILE A 311 -3.72 -9.60 0.45
CA ILE A 311 -3.03 -10.07 -0.74
C ILE A 311 -2.04 -8.98 -1.18
N VAL A 312 -0.74 -9.27 -1.08
CA VAL A 312 0.33 -8.33 -1.43
C VAL A 312 1.04 -8.79 -2.70
N PRO A 313 1.19 -7.94 -3.74
CA PRO A 313 1.94 -8.31 -4.93
C PRO A 313 3.38 -8.71 -4.62
N VAL A 314 3.84 -9.80 -5.21
CA VAL A 314 5.25 -10.22 -5.16
C VAL A 314 6.00 -9.48 -6.25
N PRO A 315 6.93 -8.59 -5.89
CA PRO A 315 7.64 -7.79 -6.86
C PRO A 315 8.61 -8.68 -7.67
N TYR A 316 8.88 -8.32 -8.93
CA TYR A 316 9.74 -9.12 -9.79
C TYR A 316 11.20 -9.11 -9.34
N GLY A 317 11.70 -10.24 -8.81
CA GLY A 317 13.10 -10.42 -8.41
C GLY A 317 14.10 -9.86 -9.43
N GLY A 318 14.71 -8.72 -9.13
CA GLY A 318 15.66 -8.06 -10.02
C GLY A 318 15.73 -6.55 -9.80
N CYS A 319 16.66 -5.88 -10.49
CA CYS A 319 16.66 -4.44 -10.64
C CYS A 319 16.17 -4.10 -12.04
N GLU A 320 15.13 -3.28 -12.11
CA GLU A 320 14.58 -2.72 -13.33
C GLU A 320 14.89 -1.23 -13.40
N THR A 321 15.01 -0.70 -14.61
CA THR A 321 14.99 0.74 -14.82
C THR A 321 13.54 1.23 -14.71
N ALA A 322 13.33 2.37 -14.05
CA ALA A 322 12.03 3.03 -13.94
C ALA A 322 12.06 4.51 -14.36
N TRP A 323 10.94 5.01 -14.88
CA TRP A 323 10.76 6.40 -15.31
C TRP A 323 9.43 6.98 -14.83
N GLY A 324 9.41 8.27 -14.45
CA GLY A 324 8.16 8.98 -14.22
C GLY A 324 7.34 9.05 -15.51
N LYS A 325 6.09 8.61 -15.44
CA LYS A 325 5.20 8.42 -16.59
C LYS A 325 4.89 9.74 -17.29
N GLY A 326 4.87 9.67 -18.62
CA GLY A 326 4.56 10.80 -19.50
C GLY A 326 4.86 10.45 -20.96
N PRO A 327 4.97 11.45 -21.85
CA PRO A 327 5.37 11.22 -23.23
C PRO A 327 6.75 10.56 -23.34
N GLY A 328 6.91 9.69 -24.32
CA GLY A 328 8.19 9.06 -24.63
C GLY A 328 9.18 10.02 -25.30
N PHE A 329 10.48 9.78 -25.10
CA PHE A 329 11.50 10.42 -25.93
C PHE A 329 11.48 9.87 -27.37
N SER A 330 11.94 10.65 -28.34
CA SER A 330 11.84 10.32 -29.78
C SER A 330 12.78 9.22 -30.28
N GLY A 331 13.73 8.76 -29.45
CA GLY A 331 14.67 7.71 -29.80
C GLY A 331 14.08 6.30 -29.76
N LYS A 332 14.92 5.29 -30.01
CA LYS A 332 14.57 3.86 -29.89
C LYS A 332 14.67 3.40 -28.43
N ASN A 333 13.81 3.93 -27.58
CA ASN A 333 13.75 3.64 -26.15
C ASN A 333 12.31 3.80 -25.63
N TRP A 334 12.11 3.48 -24.35
CA TRP A 334 10.83 3.66 -23.66
C TRP A 334 10.92 4.72 -22.54
N ALA A 335 12.02 5.46 -22.47
CA ALA A 335 12.19 6.50 -21.47
C ALA A 335 11.14 7.59 -21.66
N MET A 336 10.71 8.16 -20.54
CA MET A 336 9.65 9.15 -20.49
C MET A 336 10.15 10.43 -19.82
N TYR A 337 9.46 11.51 -20.13
CA TYR A 337 9.55 12.77 -19.41
C TYR A 337 8.14 13.26 -19.11
N PHE A 338 8.02 14.21 -18.20
CA PHE A 338 6.79 14.98 -18.00
C PHE A 338 7.12 16.46 -17.88
N THR A 339 6.09 17.29 -17.84
CA THR A 339 6.23 18.74 -17.78
C THR A 339 5.60 19.32 -16.52
N TYR A 340 6.21 20.37 -15.99
CA TYR A 340 5.73 21.09 -14.81
C TYR A 340 5.98 22.59 -15.00
N THR A 341 5.07 23.44 -14.51
CA THR A 341 5.23 24.90 -14.51
C THR A 341 5.26 25.37 -13.05
N PRO A 342 6.42 25.84 -12.56
CA PRO A 342 6.53 26.50 -11.25
C PRO A 342 5.79 27.85 -11.24
#